data_AF-A0A8H7EZ17-F1
#
_entry.id   AF-A0A8H7EZ17-F1
#
_cell.length_a   1.000
_cell.length_b   1.000
_cell.length_c   1.000
_cell.angle_alpha   90.00
_cell.angle_beta   90.00
_cell.angle_gamma   90.00
#
_symmetry.space_group_name_H-M   'P 1'
#
loop_
_entity.id
_entity.type
_entity.pdbx_description
1 polymer ?
#
loop_
_entity_poly.entity_id
_entity_poly.type
_entity_poly.pdbx_seq_one_letter_code
_entity_poly.pdbx_strand_id
1 'polypeptide(L)'
;MAAYCLQGPYMWSLYRVQYGLPERLVALLFVTGFVSEGVASPLVGAWADQYGRRKLCLAFCVISTFTCILTFLPNLPTLILGRLCGGISAAILYTAFEPWLVSSASSMGQSSEDLSTIISHATLVNGFVASGAGIISNKLVATTIDFTSPLVVSGFLLVLGFFVILKTWSENYGDGGRSTATVLSQTGRLRQAWRIVCEDPALLTVGLTQTCFEGSMYFFAFIWVPSLQEVSRLNDLLPLGYIFASFMVSITTGSILYNTIVVRSKIKGTYSSLTFHAKFSSVICAVSALTFAICVASSYEDWRYLAFLVFEICVGMYFPVQGMLRGMLISKDYQATVVSLFRLPLMHAPFYLAYPRS
;
A
#
# COMPACT_ATOMS: atom_id res chain seq x y z
N MET A 1 4.24 0.62 10.18
CA MET A 1 3.16 1.56 9.82
C MET A 1 3.42 2.99 10.25
N ALA A 2 3.47 3.33 11.54
CA ALA A 2 3.74 4.71 12.02
C ALA A 2 4.92 5.40 11.30
N ALA A 3 6.07 4.72 11.25
CA ALA A 3 7.26 5.18 10.56
C ALA A 3 7.01 5.52 9.07
N TYR A 4 6.26 4.69 8.36
CA TYR A 4 5.94 4.88 6.94
C TYR A 4 5.00 6.08 6.74
N CYS A 5 3.94 6.16 7.56
CA CYS A 5 2.94 7.23 7.52
C CYS A 5 3.51 8.61 7.89
N LEU A 6 4.55 8.67 8.73
CA LEU A 6 5.24 9.93 9.06
C LEU A 6 5.90 10.57 7.84
N GLN A 7 6.46 9.74 6.95
CA GLN A 7 7.23 10.19 5.80
C GLN A 7 6.34 10.61 4.62
N GLY A 8 5.22 9.91 4.42
CA GLY A 8 4.34 10.04 3.26
C GLY A 8 3.95 11.48 2.87
N PRO A 9 3.45 12.33 3.80
CA PRO A 9 2.88 13.63 3.47
C PRO A 9 3.85 14.61 2.80
N TYR A 10 5.12 14.60 3.23
CA TYR A 10 6.09 15.64 2.86
C TYR A 10 7.12 15.18 1.85
N MET A 11 7.10 13.92 1.43
CA MET A 11 8.13 13.37 0.55
C MET A 11 8.19 14.06 -0.83
N TRP A 12 7.04 14.48 -1.38
CA TRP A 12 6.99 15.30 -2.58
C TRP A 12 7.65 16.67 -2.37
N SER A 13 7.23 17.38 -1.33
CA SER A 13 7.73 18.71 -0.98
C SER A 13 9.23 18.70 -0.63
N LEU A 14 9.71 17.64 0.02
CA LEU A 14 11.14 17.45 0.29
C LEU A 14 11.94 17.48 -1.01
N TYR A 15 11.52 16.71 -2.02
CA TYR A 15 12.26 16.64 -3.28
C TYR A 15 12.10 17.88 -4.14
N ARG A 16 10.87 18.42 -4.24
CA ARG A 16 10.57 19.56 -5.11
C ARG A 16 10.99 20.90 -4.51
N VAL A 17 10.58 21.16 -3.28
CA VAL A 17 10.72 22.48 -2.65
C VAL A 17 12.06 22.59 -1.95
N GLN A 18 12.44 21.60 -1.13
CA GLN A 18 13.66 21.69 -0.32
C GLN A 18 14.93 21.28 -1.08
N TYR A 19 14.88 20.23 -1.89
CA TYR A 19 16.02 19.82 -2.74
C TYR A 19 16.03 20.45 -4.12
N GLY A 20 14.98 21.22 -4.48
CA GLY A 20 14.92 21.96 -5.74
C GLY A 20 14.92 21.09 -6.99
N LEU A 21 14.50 19.82 -6.89
CA LEU A 21 14.48 18.92 -8.04
C LEU A 21 13.36 19.29 -9.01
N PRO A 22 13.59 19.18 -10.33
CA PRO A 22 12.54 19.34 -11.33
C PRO A 22 11.46 18.26 -11.21
N GLU A 23 10.22 18.56 -11.63
CA GLU A 23 9.07 17.64 -11.48
C GLU A 23 9.36 16.25 -12.04
N ARG A 24 10.02 16.22 -13.21
CA ARG A 24 10.37 14.98 -13.92
C ARG A 24 11.26 14.06 -13.08
N LEU A 25 12.22 14.62 -12.33
CA LEU A 25 13.09 13.82 -11.46
C LEU A 25 12.33 13.33 -10.22
N VAL A 26 11.40 14.12 -9.70
CA VAL A 26 10.55 13.66 -8.59
C VAL A 26 9.59 12.57 -9.03
N ALA A 27 9.00 12.70 -10.22
CA ALA A 27 8.24 11.63 -10.86
C ALA A 27 9.08 10.36 -10.97
N LEU A 28 10.30 10.47 -11.50
CA LEU A 28 11.22 9.33 -11.60
C LEU A 28 11.47 8.66 -10.25
N LEU A 29 11.68 9.43 -9.17
CA LEU A 29 11.91 8.90 -7.82
C LEU A 29 10.71 8.13 -7.28
N PHE A 30 9.49 8.65 -7.44
CA PHE A 30 8.27 7.94 -7.02
C PHE A 30 8.03 6.67 -7.84
N VAL A 31 8.15 6.76 -9.16
CA VAL A 31 8.02 5.60 -10.07
C VAL A 31 9.04 4.52 -9.73
N THR A 32 10.29 4.90 -9.46
CA THR A 32 11.35 3.97 -9.04
C THR A 32 10.95 3.21 -7.78
N GLY A 33 10.37 3.90 -6.79
CA GLY A 33 9.87 3.28 -5.57
C GLY A 33 8.74 2.27 -5.84
N PHE A 34 7.72 2.66 -6.59
CA PHE A 34 6.58 1.78 -6.89
C PHE A 34 6.96 0.58 -7.76
N VAL A 35 7.84 0.76 -8.75
CA VAL A 35 8.35 -0.33 -9.58
C VAL A 35 9.20 -1.29 -8.73
N SER A 36 10.06 -0.76 -7.87
CA SER A 36 10.86 -1.59 -6.94
C SER A 36 9.96 -2.41 -6.01
N GLU A 37 8.93 -1.81 -5.43
CA GLU A 37 7.94 -2.50 -4.60
C GLU A 37 7.22 -3.61 -5.37
N GLY A 38 6.74 -3.31 -6.58
CA GLY A 38 6.07 -4.30 -7.44
C GLY A 38 6.97 -5.48 -7.76
N VAL A 39 8.25 -5.24 -8.10
CA VAL A 39 9.21 -6.29 -8.49
C VAL A 39 9.63 -7.11 -7.28
N ALA A 40 9.84 -6.46 -6.14
CA ALA A 40 10.23 -7.12 -4.91
C ALA A 40 9.09 -7.94 -4.29
N SER A 41 7.84 -7.53 -4.43
CA SER A 41 6.69 -8.14 -3.74
C SER A 41 6.59 -9.67 -3.89
N PRO A 42 6.62 -10.27 -5.11
CA PRO A 42 6.57 -11.72 -5.27
C PRO A 42 7.81 -12.44 -4.71
N LEU A 43 8.98 -11.81 -4.84
CA LEU A 43 10.26 -12.39 -4.40
C LEU A 43 10.37 -12.42 -2.88
N VAL A 44 10.00 -11.31 -2.24
CA VAL A 44 10.02 -11.14 -0.79
C VAL A 44 9.06 -12.11 -0.11
N GLY A 45 7.88 -12.35 -0.68
CA GLY A 45 6.96 -13.38 -0.17
C GLY A 45 7.59 -14.77 -0.17
N ALA A 46 8.24 -15.16 -1.27
CA ALA A 46 8.95 -16.45 -1.34
C ALA A 46 10.14 -16.51 -0.37
N TRP A 47 10.88 -15.42 -0.21
CA TRP A 47 11.97 -15.33 0.77
C TRP A 47 11.47 -15.40 2.21
N ALA A 48 10.29 -14.86 2.50
CA ALA A 48 9.69 -14.89 3.84
C ALA A 48 9.45 -16.32 4.28
N ASP A 49 8.90 -17.12 3.37
CA ASP A 49 8.58 -18.52 3.65
C ASP A 49 9.84 -19.41 3.74
N GLN A 50 10.90 -19.09 2.98
CA GLN A 50 12.14 -19.89 2.95
C GLN A 50 13.15 -19.52 4.04
N TYR A 51 13.45 -18.23 4.20
CA TYR A 51 14.55 -17.76 5.04
C TYR A 51 14.12 -17.38 6.46
N GLY A 52 12.81 -17.22 6.68
CA GLY A 52 12.20 -16.88 7.95
C GLY A 52 11.51 -15.52 7.92
N ARG A 53 10.26 -15.47 8.36
CA ARG A 53 9.44 -14.25 8.30
C ARG A 53 9.90 -13.19 9.30
N ARG A 54 10.42 -13.59 10.48
CA ARG A 54 10.96 -12.65 11.48
C ARG A 54 12.21 -11.95 10.95
N LYS A 55 13.15 -12.69 10.33
CA LYS A 55 14.35 -12.10 9.71
C LYS A 55 14.01 -11.06 8.67
N LEU A 56 13.01 -11.30 7.82
CA LEU A 56 12.56 -10.28 6.88
C LEU A 56 11.95 -9.06 7.57
N CYS A 57 11.15 -9.25 8.62
CA CYS A 57 10.61 -8.11 9.39
C CYS A 57 11.73 -7.27 10.05
N LEU A 58 12.83 -7.91 10.48
CA LEU A 58 14.04 -7.20 10.93
C LEU A 58 14.76 -6.49 9.78
N ALA A 59 14.87 -7.14 8.62
CA ALA A 59 15.44 -6.54 7.41
C ALA A 59 14.63 -5.31 6.96
N PHE A 60 13.30 -5.33 7.09
CA PHE A 60 12.44 -4.17 6.85
C PHE A 60 12.87 -2.97 7.70
N CYS A 61 13.12 -3.15 9.00
CA CYS A 61 13.57 -2.07 9.87
C CYS A 61 14.93 -1.51 9.43
N VAL A 62 15.89 -2.39 9.08
CA VAL A 62 17.23 -2.00 8.65
C VAL A 62 17.18 -1.26 7.31
N ILE A 63 16.51 -1.82 6.31
CA ILE A 63 16.39 -1.24 4.96
C ILE A 63 15.62 0.08 5.00
N SER A 64 14.55 0.16 5.81
CA SER A 64 13.81 1.42 6.01
C SER A 64 14.65 2.50 6.66
N THR A 65 15.42 2.15 7.69
CA THR A 65 16.31 3.11 8.36
C THR A 65 17.40 3.59 7.40
N PHE A 66 17.96 2.68 6.62
CA PHE A 66 18.91 3.03 5.55
C PHE A 66 18.28 3.92 4.48
N THR A 67 17.03 3.68 4.12
CA THR A 67 16.26 4.55 3.21
C THR A 67 16.11 5.96 3.77
N CYS A 68 15.81 6.10 5.08
CA CYS A 68 15.78 7.41 5.73
C CYS A 68 17.14 8.11 5.59
N ILE A 69 18.25 7.42 5.89
CA ILE A 69 19.62 7.97 5.79
C ILE A 69 19.94 8.41 4.36
N LEU A 70 19.66 7.57 3.36
CA LEU A 70 19.89 7.91 1.95
C LEU A 70 19.06 9.11 1.49
N THR A 71 17.86 9.26 2.05
CA THR A 71 16.95 10.36 1.72
C THR A 71 17.45 11.70 2.25
N PHE A 72 18.26 11.75 3.31
CA PHE A 72 18.88 12.99 3.79
C PHE A 72 19.92 13.56 2.82
N LEU A 73 20.51 12.73 1.97
CA LEU A 73 21.57 13.13 1.07
C LEU A 73 20.94 13.67 -0.23
N PRO A 74 21.05 14.98 -0.53
CA PRO A 74 20.40 15.59 -1.69
C PRO A 74 21.19 15.34 -2.99
N ASN A 75 21.56 14.08 -3.25
CA ASN A 75 22.20 13.68 -4.48
C ASN A 75 21.33 12.66 -5.23
N LEU A 76 21.18 12.82 -6.54
CA LEU A 76 20.23 12.04 -7.32
C LEU A 76 20.50 10.51 -7.24
N PRO A 77 21.75 10.02 -7.33
CA PRO A 77 22.01 8.59 -7.19
C PRO A 77 21.61 8.00 -5.83
N THR A 78 21.86 8.69 -4.70
CA THR A 78 21.45 8.21 -3.37
C THR A 78 19.95 8.29 -3.21
N LEU A 79 19.28 9.29 -3.78
CA LEU A 79 17.82 9.36 -3.75
C LEU A 79 17.19 8.22 -4.55
N ILE A 80 17.75 7.87 -5.73
CA ILE A 80 17.31 6.71 -6.52
C ILE A 80 17.52 5.42 -5.73
N LEU A 81 18.71 5.23 -5.14
CA LEU A 81 18.99 4.07 -4.29
C LEU A 81 18.05 4.01 -3.09
N GLY A 82 17.79 5.15 -2.44
CA GLY A 82 16.84 5.27 -1.35
C GLY A 82 15.44 4.84 -1.76
N ARG A 83 14.97 5.24 -2.95
CA ARG A 83 13.67 4.81 -3.46
C ARG A 83 13.62 3.34 -3.84
N LEU A 84 14.69 2.79 -4.39
CA LEU A 84 14.81 1.34 -4.62
C LEU A 84 14.69 0.57 -3.30
N CYS A 85 15.48 0.94 -2.29
CA CYS A 85 15.43 0.34 -0.94
C CYS A 85 14.06 0.54 -0.27
N GLY A 86 13.46 1.72 -0.41
CA GLY A 86 12.13 2.05 0.10
C GLY A 86 11.03 1.16 -0.49
N GLY A 87 11.10 0.88 -1.80
CA GLY A 87 10.17 -0.05 -2.45
C GLY A 87 10.33 -1.49 -1.98
N ILE A 88 11.56 -1.98 -1.82
CA ILE A 88 11.82 -3.31 -1.24
C ILE A 88 11.30 -3.40 0.19
N SER A 89 11.50 -2.33 0.97
CA SER A 89 10.98 -2.23 2.32
C SER A 89 9.44 -2.30 2.35
N ALA A 90 8.76 -1.53 1.49
CA ALA A 90 7.30 -1.57 1.37
C ALA A 90 6.80 -2.98 1.00
N ALA A 91 7.49 -3.65 0.06
CA ALA A 91 7.19 -5.04 -0.29
C ALA A 91 7.26 -5.97 0.93
N ILE A 92 8.29 -5.85 1.80
CA ILE A 92 8.37 -6.64 3.04
C ILE A 92 7.23 -6.30 4.00
N LEU A 93 6.94 -5.01 4.19
CA LEU A 93 5.90 -4.56 5.10
C LEU A 93 4.54 -5.20 4.79
N TYR A 94 4.17 -5.26 3.50
CA TYR A 94 2.88 -5.80 3.06
C TYR A 94 2.86 -7.32 2.86
N THR A 95 4.01 -8.01 2.84
CA THR A 95 4.05 -9.46 2.53
C THR A 95 4.58 -10.35 3.65
N ALA A 96 5.27 -9.81 4.67
CA ALA A 96 5.87 -10.63 5.72
C ALA A 96 5.15 -10.55 7.08
N PHE A 97 4.64 -9.36 7.45
CA PHE A 97 4.11 -9.10 8.80
C PHE A 97 2.81 -9.85 9.11
N GLU A 98 1.82 -9.77 8.22
CA GLU A 98 0.52 -10.44 8.41
C GLU A 98 0.68 -11.98 8.39
N PRO A 99 1.41 -12.59 7.44
CA PRO A 99 1.67 -14.03 7.49
C PRO A 99 2.42 -14.48 8.75
N TRP A 100 3.37 -13.69 9.26
CA TRP A 100 4.03 -14.00 10.54
C TRP A 100 3.01 -14.06 11.68
N LEU A 101 2.11 -13.08 11.76
CA LEU A 101 1.05 -13.02 12.79
C LEU A 101 0.12 -14.24 12.71
N VAL A 102 -0.34 -14.57 11.50
CA VAL A 102 -1.22 -15.72 11.25
C VAL A 102 -0.56 -17.02 11.71
N SER A 103 0.69 -17.27 11.29
CA SER A 103 1.42 -18.47 11.68
C SER A 103 1.69 -18.55 13.19
N SER A 104 2.04 -17.42 13.82
CA SER A 104 2.23 -17.36 15.26
C SER A 104 0.94 -17.68 16.01
N ALA A 105 -0.20 -17.11 15.61
CA ALA A 105 -1.49 -17.37 16.24
C ALA A 105 -1.90 -18.85 16.09
N SER A 106 -1.73 -19.43 14.91
CA SER A 106 -1.98 -20.85 14.67
C SER A 106 -1.08 -21.75 15.52
N SER A 107 0.20 -21.42 15.69
CA SER A 107 1.13 -22.19 16.53
C SER A 107 0.76 -22.18 18.02
N MET A 108 0.04 -21.15 18.47
CA MET A 108 -0.48 -21.03 19.84
C MET A 108 -1.85 -21.69 20.01
N GLY A 109 -2.37 -22.37 18.98
CA GLY A 109 -3.67 -23.03 19.02
C GLY A 109 -4.86 -22.07 19.06
N GLN A 110 -4.69 -20.80 18.64
CA GLN A 110 -5.80 -19.85 18.60
C GLN A 110 -6.84 -20.23 17.55
N SER A 111 -8.11 -19.97 17.87
CA SER A 111 -9.20 -20.23 16.93
C SER A 111 -9.15 -19.27 15.74
N SER A 112 -9.78 -19.65 14.62
CA SER A 112 -9.93 -18.76 13.46
C SER A 112 -10.72 -17.49 13.78
N GLU A 113 -11.63 -17.56 14.76
CA GLU A 113 -12.43 -16.43 15.22
C GLU A 113 -11.56 -15.40 15.98
N ASP A 114 -10.72 -15.88 16.90
CA ASP A 114 -9.78 -15.03 17.64
C ASP A 114 -8.79 -14.33 16.70
N LEU A 115 -8.25 -15.08 15.72
CA LEU A 115 -7.35 -14.53 14.71
C LEU A 115 -8.02 -13.42 13.89
N SER A 116 -9.26 -13.64 13.45
CA SER A 116 -10.02 -12.62 12.72
C SER A 116 -10.24 -11.36 13.55
N THR A 117 -10.48 -11.53 14.86
CA THR A 117 -10.65 -10.43 15.81
C THR A 117 -9.33 -9.66 15.98
N ILE A 118 -8.20 -10.35 16.15
CA ILE A 118 -6.87 -9.72 16.27
C ILE A 118 -6.54 -8.91 15.02
N ILE A 119 -6.74 -9.48 13.82
CA ILE A 119 -6.48 -8.78 12.54
C ILE A 119 -7.38 -7.55 12.40
N SER A 120 -8.65 -7.65 12.82
CA SER A 120 -9.59 -6.51 12.79
C SER A 120 -9.14 -5.38 13.72
N HIS A 121 -8.73 -5.70 14.95
CA HIS A 121 -8.20 -4.72 15.91
C HIS A 121 -6.89 -4.10 15.41
N ALA A 122 -5.99 -4.91 14.85
CA ALA A 122 -4.73 -4.43 14.29
C ALA A 122 -4.97 -3.44 13.13
N THR A 123 -5.96 -3.71 12.27
CA THR A 123 -6.34 -2.82 11.16
C THR A 123 -6.90 -1.49 11.68
N LEU A 124 -7.77 -1.52 12.70
CA LEU A 124 -8.29 -0.30 13.32
C LEU A 124 -7.19 0.53 13.99
N VAL A 125 -6.32 -0.12 14.77
CA VAL A 125 -5.17 0.55 15.40
C VAL A 125 -4.26 1.15 14.34
N ASN A 126 -4.05 0.46 13.22
CA ASN A 126 -3.27 0.99 12.11
C ASN A 126 -3.87 2.30 11.54
N GLY A 127 -5.19 2.38 11.37
CA GLY A 127 -5.87 3.60 10.94
C GLY A 127 -5.64 4.79 11.89
N PHE A 128 -5.74 4.56 13.21
CA PHE A 128 -5.45 5.60 14.21
C PHE A 128 -3.98 6.01 14.23
N VAL A 129 -3.07 5.04 14.17
CA VAL A 129 -1.62 5.28 14.15
C VAL A 129 -1.23 6.06 12.90
N ALA A 130 -1.80 5.74 11.73
CA ALA A 130 -1.55 6.44 10.49
C ALA A 130 -2.05 7.88 10.52
N SER A 131 -3.25 8.11 11.06
CA SER A 131 -3.82 9.44 11.26
C SER A 131 -2.98 10.28 12.23
N GLY A 132 -2.59 9.70 13.36
CA GLY A 132 -1.70 10.34 14.34
C GLY A 132 -0.32 10.66 13.77
N ALA A 133 0.25 9.76 12.95
CA ALA A 133 1.51 10.01 12.25
C ALA A 133 1.41 11.22 11.31
N GLY A 134 0.30 11.40 10.59
CA GLY A 134 0.08 12.60 9.77
C GLY A 134 0.09 13.89 10.60
N ILE A 135 -0.62 13.90 11.74
CA ILE A 135 -0.66 15.05 12.66
C ILE A 135 0.73 15.37 13.23
N ILE A 136 1.45 14.35 13.69
CA ILE A 136 2.81 14.49 14.23
C ILE A 136 3.76 15.00 13.13
N SER A 137 3.67 14.44 11.93
CA SER A 137 4.46 14.87 10.77
C SER A 137 4.25 16.36 10.48
N ASN A 138 2.98 16.81 10.46
CA ASN A 138 2.66 18.23 10.25
C ASN A 138 3.25 19.13 11.35
N LYS A 139 3.14 18.70 12.61
CA LYS A 139 3.66 19.48 13.74
C LYS A 139 5.18 19.57 13.74
N LEU A 140 5.87 18.48 13.37
CA LEU A 140 7.32 18.44 13.24
C LEU A 140 7.78 19.45 12.18
N VAL A 141 7.23 19.37 10.97
CA VAL A 141 7.58 20.28 9.87
C VAL A 141 7.26 21.73 10.23
N ALA A 142 6.11 22.00 10.84
CA ALA A 142 5.74 23.35 11.26
C ALA A 142 6.69 23.94 12.34
N THR A 143 7.32 23.09 13.14
CA THR A 143 8.22 23.53 14.22
C THR A 143 9.67 23.66 13.74
N THR A 144 10.13 22.75 12.89
CA THR A 144 11.51 22.72 12.41
C THR A 144 11.73 23.49 11.11
N ILE A 145 10.65 23.81 10.38
CA ILE A 145 10.70 24.40 9.03
C ILE A 145 11.56 23.54 8.09
N ASP A 146 11.48 22.22 8.27
CA ASP A 146 12.31 21.24 7.55
C ASP A 146 11.48 19.99 7.26
N PHE A 147 11.38 19.60 5.99
CA PHE A 147 10.63 18.41 5.56
C PHE A 147 11.36 17.10 5.89
N THR A 148 12.60 17.15 6.36
CA THR A 148 13.35 15.97 6.81
C THR A 148 13.06 15.57 8.26
N SER A 149 12.46 16.44 9.07
CA SER A 149 12.20 16.15 10.49
C SER A 149 11.31 14.90 10.71
N PRO A 150 10.30 14.58 9.88
CA PRO A 150 9.56 13.32 10.01
C PRO A 150 10.42 12.08 9.69
N LEU A 151 11.46 12.20 8.85
CA LEU A 151 12.39 11.10 8.53
C LEU A 151 13.21 10.71 9.76
N VAL A 152 13.64 11.69 10.57
CA VAL A 152 14.40 11.42 11.81
C VAL A 152 13.55 10.60 12.78
N VAL A 153 12.32 11.05 13.04
CA VAL A 153 11.39 10.37 13.95
C VAL A 153 11.01 8.99 13.41
N SER A 154 10.83 8.88 12.09
CA SER A 154 10.60 7.60 11.43
C SER A 154 11.76 6.61 11.65
N GLY A 155 13.01 7.07 11.44
CA GLY A 155 14.22 6.28 11.71
C GLY A 155 14.29 5.79 13.17
N PHE A 156 14.00 6.67 14.13
CA PHE A 156 13.95 6.30 15.54
C PHE A 156 12.90 5.20 15.83
N LEU A 157 11.69 5.34 15.30
CA LEU A 157 10.63 4.34 15.45
C LEU A 157 10.99 3.00 14.79
N LEU A 158 11.72 3.00 13.68
CA LEU A 158 12.19 1.79 13.01
C LEU A 158 13.24 1.05 13.84
N VAL A 159 14.16 1.78 14.47
CA VAL A 159 15.15 1.22 15.40
C VAL A 159 14.46 0.65 16.64
N LEU A 160 13.49 1.37 17.22
CA LEU A 160 12.68 0.84 18.32
C LEU A 160 11.95 -0.46 17.90
N GLY A 161 11.28 -0.43 16.75
CA GLY A 161 10.58 -1.58 16.18
C GLY A 161 11.50 -2.78 15.96
N PHE A 162 12.73 -2.54 15.50
CA PHE A 162 13.76 -3.57 15.35
C PHE A 162 14.02 -4.27 16.68
N PHE A 163 14.28 -3.52 17.76
CA PHE A 163 14.55 -4.12 19.07
C PHE A 163 13.34 -4.83 19.67
N VAL A 164 12.12 -4.32 19.43
CA VAL A 164 10.89 -4.99 19.85
C VAL A 164 10.77 -6.34 19.14
N ILE A 165 10.81 -6.37 17.81
CA ILE A 165 10.74 -7.62 17.01
C ILE A 165 11.88 -8.57 17.40
N LEU A 166 13.08 -8.05 17.60
CA LEU A 166 14.23 -8.85 17.98
C LEU A 166 14.01 -9.56 19.33
N LYS A 167 13.34 -8.93 20.30
CA LYS A 167 13.15 -9.51 21.63
C LYS A 167 11.88 -10.34 21.77
N THR A 168 10.80 -9.96 21.07
CA THR A 168 9.47 -10.53 21.33
C THR A 168 9.04 -11.55 20.29
N TRP A 169 9.59 -11.53 19.07
CA TRP A 169 9.14 -12.41 18.00
C TRP A 169 9.96 -13.70 17.95
N SER A 170 9.27 -14.83 17.79
CA SER A 170 9.88 -16.10 17.41
C SER A 170 10.02 -16.19 15.89
N GLU A 171 10.94 -17.05 15.43
CA GLU A 171 11.07 -17.31 13.99
C GLU A 171 9.98 -18.30 13.55
N ASN A 172 9.33 -18.00 12.42
CA ASN A 172 8.39 -18.90 11.78
C ASN A 172 8.59 -18.90 10.25
N TYR A 173 8.14 -19.99 9.64
CA TYR A 173 8.35 -20.31 8.23
C TYR A 173 7.01 -20.68 7.59
N GLY A 174 6.93 -20.64 6.26
CA GLY A 174 5.76 -21.19 5.56
C GLY A 174 5.73 -22.72 5.63
N ASP A 175 4.55 -23.32 5.44
CA ASP A 175 4.34 -24.79 5.42
C ASP A 175 5.16 -25.53 4.35
N GLY A 176 5.86 -24.81 3.47
CA GLY A 176 6.84 -25.33 2.52
C GLY A 176 8.23 -25.51 3.11
N GLY A 177 8.36 -26.30 4.17
CA GLY A 177 9.67 -26.72 4.67
C GLY A 177 10.50 -27.38 3.55
N ARG A 178 11.68 -26.83 3.26
CA ARG A 178 12.77 -27.45 2.46
C ARG A 178 12.37 -28.03 1.09
N SER A 179 11.38 -27.47 0.39
CA SER A 179 11.28 -27.70 -1.05
C SER A 179 12.02 -26.56 -1.75
N THR A 180 13.16 -26.88 -2.35
CA THR A 180 13.91 -26.05 -3.30
C THR A 180 13.03 -25.74 -4.51
N ALA A 181 12.02 -24.89 -4.32
CA ALA A 181 11.30 -24.26 -5.40
C ALA A 181 12.22 -23.19 -5.97
N THR A 182 13.20 -23.64 -6.74
CA THR A 182 14.08 -22.84 -7.57
C THR A 182 13.24 -21.82 -8.34
N VAL A 183 13.73 -20.60 -8.55
CA VAL A 183 13.05 -19.56 -9.34
C VAL A 183 12.55 -20.10 -10.71
N LEU A 184 13.22 -21.12 -11.27
CA LEU A 184 12.80 -21.87 -12.45
C LEU A 184 11.48 -22.68 -12.32
N SER A 185 11.08 -23.14 -11.12
CA SER A 185 9.78 -23.80 -10.92
C SER A 185 8.64 -22.80 -10.72
N GLN A 186 8.96 -21.55 -10.33
CA GLN A 186 7.97 -20.48 -10.21
C GLN A 186 7.52 -19.96 -11.58
N THR A 187 8.39 -19.89 -12.58
CA THR A 187 7.99 -19.46 -13.94
C THR A 187 6.99 -20.43 -14.60
N GLY A 188 7.16 -21.74 -14.38
CA GLY A 188 6.21 -22.77 -14.82
C GLY A 188 4.84 -22.64 -14.12
N ARG A 189 4.84 -22.41 -12.80
CA ARG A 189 3.62 -22.16 -12.02
C ARG A 189 2.95 -20.83 -12.37
N LEU A 190 3.71 -19.77 -12.65
CA LEU A 190 3.20 -18.48 -13.12
C LEU A 190 2.56 -18.61 -14.51
N ARG A 191 3.18 -19.37 -15.42
CA ARG A 191 2.61 -19.66 -16.74
C ARG A 191 1.30 -20.45 -16.63
N GLN A 192 1.25 -21.42 -15.74
CA GLN A 192 0.03 -22.20 -15.47
C GLN A 192 -1.05 -21.34 -14.83
N ALA A 193 -0.72 -20.51 -13.84
CA ALA A 193 -1.64 -19.57 -13.22
C ALA A 193 -2.16 -18.53 -14.21
N TRP A 194 -1.29 -17.99 -15.09
CA TRP A 194 -1.67 -17.10 -16.18
C TRP A 194 -2.67 -17.77 -17.13
N ARG A 195 -2.44 -19.03 -17.50
CA ARG A 195 -3.35 -19.78 -18.35
C ARG A 195 -4.72 -19.98 -17.68
N ILE A 196 -4.76 -20.37 -16.41
CA ILE A 196 -5.99 -20.54 -15.63
C ILE A 196 -6.77 -19.21 -15.56
N VAL A 197 -6.07 -18.11 -15.29
CA VAL A 197 -6.67 -16.77 -15.23
C VAL A 197 -7.24 -16.34 -16.59
N CYS A 198 -6.54 -16.60 -17.69
CA CYS A 198 -7.02 -16.26 -19.02
C CYS A 198 -8.19 -17.14 -19.48
N GLU A 199 -8.29 -18.36 -18.99
CA GLU A 199 -9.37 -19.30 -19.32
C GLU A 199 -10.64 -19.03 -18.48
N ASP A 200 -10.54 -18.38 -17.32
CA ASP A 200 -11.68 -18.01 -16.46
C ASP A 200 -12.02 -16.50 -16.56
N PRO A 201 -13.16 -16.14 -17.20
CA PRO A 201 -13.54 -14.73 -17.38
C PRO A 201 -13.85 -14.01 -16.06
N ALA A 202 -14.25 -14.72 -15.00
CA ALA A 202 -14.50 -14.11 -13.69
C ALA A 202 -13.17 -13.72 -13.02
N LEU A 203 -12.17 -14.60 -13.08
CA LEU A 203 -10.82 -14.30 -12.58
C LEU A 203 -10.16 -13.16 -13.35
N LEU A 204 -10.30 -13.15 -14.67
CA LEU A 204 -9.77 -12.07 -15.51
C LEU A 204 -10.40 -10.72 -15.15
N THR A 205 -11.73 -10.68 -14.96
CA THR A 205 -12.46 -9.46 -14.61
C THR A 205 -12.03 -8.91 -13.25
N VAL A 206 -11.89 -9.77 -12.24
CA VAL A 206 -11.42 -9.37 -10.90
C VAL A 206 -9.97 -8.88 -10.96
N GLY A 207 -9.11 -9.57 -11.69
CA GLY A 207 -7.71 -9.19 -11.88
C GLY A 207 -7.52 -7.85 -12.58
N LEU A 208 -8.28 -7.60 -13.65
CA LEU A 208 -8.27 -6.32 -14.36
C LEU A 208 -8.80 -5.19 -13.47
N THR A 209 -9.90 -5.44 -12.76
CA THR A 209 -10.45 -4.48 -11.78
C THR A 209 -9.43 -4.15 -10.70
N GLN A 210 -8.73 -5.16 -10.18
CA GLN A 210 -7.68 -4.98 -9.19
C GLN A 210 -6.52 -4.13 -9.73
N THR A 211 -6.03 -4.47 -10.92
CA THR A 211 -4.93 -3.75 -11.58
C THR A 211 -5.28 -2.28 -11.82
N CYS A 212 -6.46 -2.00 -12.37
CA CYS A 212 -6.91 -0.64 -12.64
C CYS A 212 -7.10 0.17 -11.36
N PHE A 213 -7.74 -0.42 -10.34
CA PHE A 213 -8.02 0.27 -9.10
C PHE A 213 -6.76 0.53 -8.27
N GLU A 214 -5.94 -0.50 -8.01
CA GLU A 214 -4.65 -0.32 -7.33
C GLU A 214 -3.75 0.65 -8.12
N GLY A 215 -3.79 0.61 -9.45
CA GLY A 215 -3.04 1.52 -10.31
C GLY A 215 -3.45 2.98 -10.10
N SER A 216 -4.76 3.22 -9.97
CA SER A 216 -5.29 4.54 -9.62
C SER A 216 -4.88 5.00 -8.22
N MET A 217 -4.69 4.08 -7.26
CA MET A 217 -4.20 4.40 -5.92
C MET A 217 -2.73 4.84 -5.95
N TYR A 218 -1.86 4.13 -6.68
CA TYR A 218 -0.47 4.54 -6.87
C TYR A 218 -0.37 5.89 -7.58
N PHE A 219 -1.22 6.10 -8.59
CA PHE A 219 -1.31 7.38 -9.28
C PHE A 219 -1.73 8.49 -8.31
N PHE A 220 -2.80 8.28 -7.53
CA PHE A 220 -3.26 9.21 -6.51
C PHE A 220 -2.16 9.56 -5.50
N ALA A 221 -1.46 8.56 -4.96
CA ALA A 221 -0.37 8.73 -3.99
C ALA A 221 0.77 9.62 -4.52
N PHE A 222 0.95 9.66 -5.85
CA PHE A 222 1.89 10.54 -6.51
C PHE A 222 1.34 11.97 -6.72
N ILE A 223 0.08 12.09 -7.19
CA ILE A 223 -0.46 13.36 -7.67
C ILE A 223 -1.15 14.23 -6.61
N TRP A 224 -1.59 13.68 -5.48
CA TRP A 224 -2.47 14.42 -4.56
C TRP A 224 -1.83 15.71 -4.03
N VAL A 225 -0.53 15.70 -3.72
CA VAL A 225 0.21 16.90 -3.25
C VAL A 225 0.28 17.97 -4.35
N PRO A 226 0.88 17.69 -5.54
CA PRO A 226 0.94 18.71 -6.59
C PRO A 226 -0.45 19.18 -7.04
N SER A 227 -1.45 18.29 -7.05
CA SER A 227 -2.82 18.66 -7.39
C SER A 227 -3.42 19.66 -6.40
N LEU A 228 -3.18 19.53 -5.09
CA LEU A 228 -3.66 20.54 -4.14
C LEU A 228 -2.83 21.83 -4.21
N GLN A 229 -1.52 21.72 -4.42
CA GLN A 229 -0.64 22.89 -4.57
C GLN A 229 -1.02 23.76 -5.78
N GLU A 230 -1.46 23.17 -6.89
CA GLU A 230 -1.87 23.88 -8.10
C GLU A 230 -3.08 24.80 -7.88
N VAL A 231 -4.05 24.37 -7.09
CA VAL A 231 -5.31 25.10 -6.85
C VAL A 231 -5.30 25.90 -5.55
N SER A 232 -4.25 25.76 -4.75
CA SER A 232 -4.14 26.43 -3.46
C SER A 232 -4.02 27.93 -3.67
N ARG A 233 -4.93 28.67 -3.04
CA ARG A 233 -5.02 30.14 -3.19
C ARG A 233 -4.09 30.90 -2.25
N LEU A 234 -3.61 30.23 -1.21
CA LEU A 234 -2.73 30.82 -0.21
C LEU A 234 -1.28 30.56 -0.64
N ASN A 235 -0.44 31.59 -0.61
CA ASN A 235 1.02 31.44 -0.76
C ASN A 235 1.67 30.72 0.44
N ASP A 236 0.86 30.16 1.35
CA ASP A 236 1.30 29.45 2.53
C ASP A 236 1.49 27.96 2.23
N LEU A 237 2.43 27.33 2.93
CA LEU A 237 2.66 25.89 2.85
C LEU A 237 1.41 25.13 3.31
N LEU A 238 0.85 24.32 2.40
CA LEU A 238 -0.28 23.43 2.72
C LEU A 238 0.05 22.54 3.94
N PRO A 239 -0.91 22.35 4.87
CA PRO A 239 -0.74 21.44 6.00
C PRO A 239 -0.89 19.98 5.56
N LEU A 240 0.08 19.49 4.77
CA LEU A 240 0.05 18.19 4.11
C LEU A 240 -0.14 17.03 5.09
N GLY A 241 0.40 17.13 6.31
CA GLY A 241 0.22 16.07 7.30
C GLY A 241 -1.20 15.99 7.87
N TYR A 242 -1.92 17.12 7.99
CA TYR A 242 -3.33 17.11 8.38
C TYR A 242 -4.24 16.60 7.26
N ILE A 243 -3.93 16.96 6.01
CA ILE A 243 -4.62 16.43 4.82
C ILE A 243 -4.42 14.92 4.71
N PHE A 244 -3.20 14.43 4.91
CA PHE A 244 -2.94 13.00 4.95
C PHE A 244 -3.67 12.30 6.11
N ALA A 245 -3.75 12.92 7.28
CA ALA A 245 -4.49 12.36 8.40
C ALA A 245 -5.98 12.21 8.09
N SER A 246 -6.61 13.18 7.40
CA SER A 246 -8.00 13.05 6.98
C SER A 246 -8.20 11.95 5.93
N PHE A 247 -7.24 11.73 5.03
CA PHE A 247 -7.24 10.57 4.13
C PHE A 247 -7.22 9.24 4.89
N MET A 248 -6.37 9.09 5.91
CA MET A 248 -6.32 7.87 6.74
C MET A 248 -7.63 7.63 7.50
N VAL A 249 -8.29 8.70 7.99
CA VAL A 249 -9.63 8.63 8.60
C VAL A 249 -10.69 8.22 7.57
N SER A 250 -10.63 8.75 6.36
CA SER A 250 -11.52 8.40 5.24
C SER A 250 -11.40 6.92 4.86
N ILE A 251 -10.18 6.37 4.73
CA ILE A 251 -9.95 4.94 4.50
C ILE A 251 -10.61 4.11 5.61
N THR A 252 -10.35 4.46 6.87
CA THR A 252 -10.91 3.73 8.03
C THR A 252 -12.44 3.79 8.03
N THR A 253 -13.01 4.94 7.70
CA THR A 253 -14.45 5.16 7.57
C THR A 253 -15.04 4.28 6.46
N GLY A 254 -14.37 4.18 5.31
CA GLY A 254 -14.75 3.29 4.21
C GLY A 254 -14.79 1.83 4.63
N SER A 255 -13.80 1.35 5.36
CA SER A 255 -13.79 -0.05 5.85
C SER A 255 -14.93 -0.33 6.84
N ILE A 256 -15.26 0.61 7.72
CA ILE A 256 -16.41 0.51 8.63
C ILE A 256 -17.73 0.53 7.86
N LEU A 257 -17.83 1.39 6.84
CA LEU A 257 -19.00 1.49 5.98
C LEU A 257 -19.26 0.16 5.24
N TYR A 258 -18.22 -0.45 4.67
CA TYR A 258 -18.31 -1.78 4.07
C TYR A 258 -18.88 -2.81 5.05
N ASN A 259 -18.28 -2.94 6.24
CA ASN A 259 -18.72 -3.91 7.25
C ASN A 259 -20.19 -3.68 7.63
N THR A 260 -20.58 -2.42 7.79
CA THR A 260 -21.95 -2.03 8.12
C THR A 260 -22.94 -2.41 7.02
N ILE A 261 -22.58 -2.20 5.74
CA ILE A 261 -23.41 -2.57 4.60
C ILE A 261 -23.56 -4.10 4.55
N VAL A 262 -22.46 -4.85 4.63
CA VAL A 262 -22.49 -6.32 4.55
C VAL A 262 -23.35 -6.94 5.65
N VAL A 263 -23.21 -6.49 6.89
CA VAL A 263 -24.02 -6.98 8.03
C VAL A 263 -25.51 -6.68 7.81
N ARG A 264 -25.84 -5.49 7.27
CA ARG A 264 -27.23 -5.10 6.99
C ARG A 264 -27.85 -5.82 5.81
N SER A 265 -27.06 -6.17 4.80
CA SER A 265 -27.55 -6.84 3.59
C SER A 265 -28.00 -8.29 3.84
N LYS A 266 -27.69 -8.90 5.01
CA LYS A 266 -28.12 -10.24 5.42
C LYS A 266 -27.96 -11.30 4.31
N ILE A 267 -26.86 -11.23 3.58
CA ILE A 267 -26.64 -12.04 2.38
C ILE A 267 -26.49 -13.50 2.79
N LYS A 268 -27.32 -14.37 2.22
CA LYS A 268 -27.26 -15.83 2.43
C LYS A 268 -26.85 -16.53 1.14
N GLY A 269 -25.89 -17.45 1.26
CA GLY A 269 -25.42 -18.29 0.15
C GLY A 269 -24.28 -17.69 -0.67
N THR A 270 -23.39 -18.56 -1.16
CA THR A 270 -22.14 -18.19 -1.85
C THR A 270 -22.38 -17.39 -3.13
N TYR A 271 -23.34 -17.80 -3.98
CA TYR A 271 -23.65 -17.11 -5.23
C TYR A 271 -24.21 -15.69 -5.03
N SER A 272 -25.06 -15.51 -4.02
CA SER A 272 -25.61 -14.20 -3.65
C SER A 272 -24.52 -13.27 -3.12
N SER A 273 -23.62 -13.80 -2.29
CA SER A 273 -22.43 -13.08 -1.80
C SER A 273 -21.51 -12.65 -2.93
N LEU A 274 -21.18 -13.55 -3.86
CA LEU A 274 -20.33 -13.25 -5.00
C LEU A 274 -20.92 -12.12 -5.86
N THR A 275 -22.20 -12.22 -6.21
CA THR A 275 -22.89 -11.21 -7.03
C THR A 275 -22.95 -9.86 -6.35
N PHE A 276 -23.22 -9.84 -5.04
CA PHE A 276 -23.23 -8.63 -4.25
C PHE A 276 -21.86 -7.93 -4.26
N HIS A 277 -20.79 -8.66 -3.95
CA HIS A 277 -19.44 -8.09 -3.90
C HIS A 277 -18.96 -7.63 -5.28
N ALA A 278 -19.32 -8.34 -6.35
CA ALA A 278 -18.99 -7.94 -7.72
C ALA A 278 -19.67 -6.60 -8.08
N LYS A 279 -20.98 -6.48 -7.84
CA LYS A 279 -21.73 -5.22 -8.07
C LYS A 279 -21.19 -4.09 -7.21
N PHE A 280 -20.88 -4.36 -5.95
CA PHE A 280 -20.35 -3.36 -5.04
C PHE A 280 -18.95 -2.89 -5.48
N SER A 281 -18.09 -3.80 -5.95
CA SER A 281 -16.81 -3.45 -6.58
C SER A 281 -16.98 -2.53 -7.79
N SER A 282 -17.97 -2.79 -8.66
CA SER A 282 -18.25 -1.93 -9.81
C SER A 282 -18.69 -0.51 -9.39
N VAL A 283 -19.53 -0.40 -8.36
CA VAL A 283 -19.96 0.90 -7.79
C VAL A 283 -18.75 1.66 -7.23
N ILE A 284 -17.89 1.00 -6.46
CA ILE A 284 -16.66 1.61 -5.93
C ILE A 284 -15.78 2.15 -7.04
N CYS A 285 -15.60 1.39 -8.13
CA CYS A 285 -14.81 1.82 -9.29
C CYS A 285 -15.45 3.02 -9.99
N ALA A 286 -16.77 3.02 -10.18
CA ALA A 286 -17.49 4.12 -10.82
C ALA A 286 -17.42 5.42 -10.00
N VAL A 287 -17.60 5.33 -8.68
CA VAL A 287 -17.46 6.48 -7.78
C VAL A 287 -16.03 7.00 -7.78
N SER A 288 -15.03 6.11 -7.76
CA SER A 288 -13.62 6.50 -7.81
C SER A 288 -13.27 7.21 -9.13
N ALA A 289 -13.74 6.70 -10.27
CA ALA A 289 -13.58 7.37 -11.56
C ALA A 289 -14.23 8.76 -11.58
N LEU A 290 -15.41 8.90 -10.98
CA LEU A 290 -16.09 10.19 -10.83
C LEU A 290 -15.28 11.17 -9.97
N THR A 291 -14.66 10.71 -8.88
CA THR A 291 -13.80 11.58 -8.04
C THR A 291 -12.60 12.12 -8.84
N PHE A 292 -11.97 11.31 -9.67
CA PHE A 292 -10.90 11.79 -10.57
C PHE A 292 -11.42 12.77 -11.62
N ALA A 293 -12.60 12.52 -12.19
CA ALA A 293 -13.23 13.45 -13.13
C ALA A 293 -13.51 14.81 -12.49
N ILE A 294 -14.03 14.83 -11.25
CA ILE A 294 -14.24 16.05 -10.46
C ILE A 294 -12.91 16.74 -10.17
N CYS A 295 -11.86 16.00 -9.80
CA CYS A 295 -10.53 16.54 -9.55
C CYS A 295 -9.91 17.24 -10.77
N VAL A 296 -10.18 16.74 -11.98
CA VAL A 296 -9.70 17.36 -13.24
C VAL A 296 -10.57 18.56 -13.63
N ALA A 297 -11.89 18.47 -13.43
CA ALA A 297 -12.82 19.53 -13.82
C ALA A 297 -12.86 20.72 -12.83
N SER A 298 -12.51 20.49 -11.56
CA SER A 298 -12.57 21.52 -10.53
C SER A 298 -11.35 22.43 -10.52
N SER A 299 -11.59 23.74 -10.57
CA SER A 299 -10.58 24.78 -10.28
C SER A 299 -10.59 25.23 -8.82
N TYR A 300 -11.46 24.65 -7.98
CA TYR A 300 -11.63 25.01 -6.58
C TYR A 300 -10.96 23.96 -5.67
N GLU A 301 -10.17 24.44 -4.70
CA GLU A 301 -9.48 23.64 -3.69
C GLU A 301 -10.44 22.72 -2.94
N ASP A 302 -11.57 23.27 -2.45
CA ASP A 302 -12.55 22.53 -1.63
C ASP A 302 -13.11 21.29 -2.34
N TRP A 303 -13.48 21.44 -3.60
CA TRP A 303 -14.04 20.35 -4.41
C TRP A 303 -12.98 19.28 -4.75
N ARG A 304 -11.72 19.69 -4.97
CA ARG A 304 -10.61 18.76 -5.22
C ARG A 304 -10.29 17.96 -3.96
N TYR A 305 -10.24 18.63 -2.82
CA TYR A 305 -10.04 17.99 -1.52
C TYR A 305 -11.19 17.04 -1.16
N LEU A 306 -12.45 17.45 -1.37
CA LEU A 306 -13.61 16.59 -1.14
C LEU A 306 -13.58 15.34 -2.04
N ALA A 307 -13.22 15.50 -3.32
CA ALA A 307 -13.06 14.36 -4.24
C ALA A 307 -12.01 13.38 -3.73
N PHE A 308 -10.89 13.87 -3.19
CA PHE A 308 -9.84 13.04 -2.60
C PHE A 308 -10.31 12.30 -1.34
N LEU A 309 -11.10 12.95 -0.47
CA LEU A 309 -11.70 12.26 0.69
C LEU A 309 -12.65 11.14 0.27
N VAL A 310 -13.50 11.38 -0.74
CA VAL A 310 -14.42 10.34 -1.25
C VAL A 310 -13.65 9.20 -1.92
N PHE A 311 -12.58 9.50 -2.66
CA PHE A 311 -11.69 8.48 -3.22
C PHE A 311 -11.09 7.59 -2.13
N GLU A 312 -10.62 8.19 -1.03
CA GLU A 312 -10.04 7.43 0.09
C GLU A 312 -11.09 6.58 0.84
N ILE A 313 -12.34 7.04 0.95
CA ILE A 313 -13.45 6.20 1.43
C ILE A 313 -13.66 5.00 0.49
N CYS A 314 -13.57 5.21 -0.83
CA CYS A 314 -13.66 4.13 -1.82
C CYS A 314 -12.51 3.12 -1.67
N VAL A 315 -11.28 3.60 -1.45
CA VAL A 315 -10.11 2.76 -1.14
C VAL A 315 -10.35 1.92 0.13
N GLY A 316 -10.90 2.53 1.18
CA GLY A 316 -11.25 1.82 2.41
C GLY A 316 -12.28 0.69 2.23
N MET A 317 -13.27 0.89 1.35
CA MET A 317 -14.26 -0.13 0.98
C MET A 317 -13.69 -1.19 0.03
N TYR A 318 -12.74 -0.81 -0.82
CA TYR A 318 -12.18 -1.67 -1.86
C TYR A 318 -11.43 -2.88 -1.29
N PHE A 319 -10.57 -2.67 -0.28
CA PHE A 319 -9.76 -3.75 0.30
C PHE A 319 -10.56 -4.98 0.75
N PRO A 320 -11.59 -4.85 1.59
CA PRO A 320 -12.37 -6.02 2.02
C PRO A 320 -13.21 -6.62 0.88
N VAL A 321 -13.72 -5.81 -0.05
CA VAL A 321 -14.45 -6.31 -1.23
C VAL A 321 -13.59 -7.21 -2.09
N GLN A 322 -12.36 -6.77 -2.39
CA GLN A 322 -11.40 -7.58 -3.13
C GLN A 322 -10.92 -8.80 -2.33
N GLY A 323 -10.78 -8.66 -1.00
CA GLY A 323 -10.53 -9.79 -0.12
C GLY A 323 -11.58 -10.90 -0.28
N MET A 324 -12.85 -10.53 -0.24
CA MET A 324 -13.97 -11.47 -0.39
C MET A 324 -14.06 -12.07 -1.79
N LEU A 325 -13.94 -11.27 -2.85
CA LEU A 325 -13.97 -11.76 -4.23
C LEU A 325 -12.86 -12.78 -4.49
N ARG A 326 -11.63 -12.48 -4.04
CA ARG A 326 -10.49 -13.40 -4.18
C ARG A 326 -10.69 -14.69 -3.38
N GLY A 327 -11.18 -14.59 -2.14
CA GLY A 327 -11.44 -15.75 -1.30
C GLY A 327 -12.55 -16.67 -1.84
N MET A 328 -13.49 -16.13 -2.63
CA MET A 328 -14.57 -16.91 -3.23
C MET A 328 -14.21 -17.50 -4.61
N LEU A 329 -13.39 -16.81 -5.40
CA LEU A 329 -13.10 -17.19 -6.79
C LEU A 329 -11.79 -17.98 -6.96
N ILE A 330 -10.80 -17.77 -6.08
CA ILE A 330 -9.48 -18.38 -6.25
C ILE A 330 -9.33 -19.57 -5.31
N SER A 331 -9.01 -20.74 -5.87
CA SER A 331 -8.61 -21.91 -5.07
C SER A 331 -7.40 -21.56 -4.20
N LYS A 332 -7.41 -22.02 -2.94
CA LYS A 332 -6.32 -21.79 -1.96
C LYS A 332 -4.94 -22.17 -2.51
N ASP A 333 -4.88 -23.16 -3.41
CA ASP A 333 -3.63 -23.66 -3.99
C ASP A 333 -2.93 -22.66 -4.93
N TYR A 334 -3.69 -21.75 -5.56
CA TYR A 334 -3.17 -20.79 -6.54
C TYR A 334 -3.27 -19.33 -6.10
N GLN A 335 -3.87 -19.06 -4.95
CA GLN A 335 -4.17 -17.71 -4.45
C GLN A 335 -2.93 -16.80 -4.39
N ALA A 336 -1.84 -17.28 -3.81
CA ALA A 336 -0.59 -16.50 -3.71
C ALA A 336 0.05 -16.21 -5.08
N THR A 337 -0.05 -17.16 -6.01
CA THR A 337 0.54 -17.03 -7.36
C THR A 337 -0.28 -16.07 -8.23
N VAL A 338 -1.60 -16.15 -8.16
CA VAL A 338 -2.54 -15.28 -8.90
C VAL A 338 -2.48 -13.84 -8.38
N VAL A 339 -2.39 -13.64 -7.07
CA VAL A 339 -2.21 -12.29 -6.48
C VAL A 339 -0.91 -11.64 -6.93
N SER A 340 0.18 -12.41 -6.97
CA SER A 340 1.48 -11.93 -7.46
C SER A 340 1.42 -11.55 -8.95
N LEU A 341 0.70 -12.33 -9.76
CA LEU A 341 0.53 -12.12 -11.19
C LEU A 341 -0.21 -10.80 -11.50
N PHE A 342 -1.28 -10.48 -10.77
CA PHE A 342 -2.04 -9.24 -10.96
C PHE A 342 -1.35 -7.99 -10.42
N ARG A 343 -0.30 -8.15 -9.60
CA ARG A 343 0.58 -7.04 -9.19
C ARG A 343 1.66 -6.69 -10.20
N LEU A 344 1.91 -7.54 -11.21
CA LEU A 344 2.88 -7.27 -12.27
C LEU A 344 2.40 -6.22 -13.30
N PRO A 345 1.15 -6.19 -13.80
CA PRO A 345 0.74 -5.17 -14.76
C PRO A 345 0.68 -3.75 -14.19
N LEU A 346 0.67 -3.58 -12.85
CA LEU A 346 0.88 -2.30 -12.16
C LEU A 346 2.25 -1.66 -12.47
N MET A 347 3.20 -2.42 -13.04
CA MET A 347 4.55 -1.98 -13.35
C MET A 347 4.68 -1.16 -14.64
N HIS A 348 3.78 -1.33 -15.61
CA HIS A 348 3.93 -0.72 -16.94
C HIS A 348 3.20 0.62 -17.10
N ALA A 349 2.19 0.91 -16.28
CA ALA A 349 1.40 2.15 -16.35
C ALA A 349 2.23 3.45 -16.13
N PRO A 350 3.16 3.52 -15.14
CA PRO A 350 3.94 4.75 -14.94
C PRO A 350 5.05 4.96 -15.99
N PHE A 351 5.50 3.91 -16.68
CA PHE A 351 6.53 4.03 -17.72
C PHE A 351 6.04 4.78 -18.97
N TYR A 352 4.75 4.70 -19.30
CA TYR A 352 4.16 5.39 -20.44
C TYR A 352 3.87 6.87 -20.16
N LEU A 353 3.61 7.26 -18.91
CA LEU A 353 3.38 8.65 -18.52
C LEU A 353 4.68 9.46 -18.33
N ALA A 354 5.83 8.79 -18.13
CA ALA A 354 7.13 9.43 -17.98
C ALA A 354 7.82 9.80 -19.32
N TYR A 355 7.25 9.39 -20.45
CA TYR A 355 7.69 9.75 -21.80
C TYR A 355 6.51 10.38 -22.58
N PRO A 356 6.27 11.70 -22.44
CA PRO A 356 5.59 12.39 -23.53
C PRO A 356 6.50 12.24 -24.75
N ARG A 357 6.02 11.51 -25.77
CA ARG A 357 6.64 11.58 -27.09
C ARG A 357 6.62 13.05 -27.50
N SER A 358 7.82 13.54 -27.81
CA SER A 358 8.16 14.88 -28.29
C SER A 358 7.13 15.48 -29.23
#